data_AF-A0A5E4M1U6-F1
#
_entry.id   AF-A0A5E4M1U6-F1
#
_cell.length_a   1.000
_cell.length_b   1.000
_cell.length_c   1.000
_cell.angle_alpha   90.00
_cell.angle_beta   90.00
_cell.angle_gamma   90.00
#
_symmetry.space_group_name_H-M   'P 1'
#
loop_
_entity.id
_entity.type
_entity.pdbx_description
1 polymer ?
#
loop_
_entity_poly.entity_id
_entity_poly.type
_entity_poly.pdbx_seq_one_letter_code
_entity_poly.pdbx_strand_id
1 'polypeptide(L)'
;MDVKFMHNLTDALKVAGCSIGEDLIPVLYNSLIQLQSENHFESIYFWGRIVTLSNDYYIAYGYQKDPIKDRIFFYSQTILEWDLIPTDLPINETDLVRKIKTKFNGNPRYVEIADKFNKSSGEPGVVRLTPSVLFNDEGAMEGGEEEYSRTKDSSRIKSVHLDEIVSSITIGEETGESESVEDFSANKMIKEEDRLAISVKMIDNECHIAPRGFYYKLPDGNIVKAPYFKGLDYSEIGNENNFLHISSHRWTPGKSKQRLDYNGSIDFLQPIDKDIPKGCWTTRIVSNRYLIKHNLLWPGAVFLQDMNLGIHSFFYNGDGVKNLDLPFMI
;
A
#
# COMPACT_ATOMS: atom_id res chain seq x y z
N MET A 1 4.69 11.63 -8.39
CA MET A 1 5.25 12.98 -8.54
C MET A 1 6.49 12.98 -9.41
N ASP A 2 6.49 13.72 -10.52
CA ASP A 2 7.69 13.87 -11.37
C ASP A 2 8.77 14.64 -10.61
N VAL A 3 9.99 14.12 -10.58
CA VAL A 3 11.12 14.77 -9.88
C VAL A 3 11.42 16.16 -10.45
N LYS A 4 11.23 16.36 -11.77
CA LYS A 4 11.44 17.66 -12.43
C LYS A 4 10.58 18.78 -11.84
N PHE A 5 9.36 18.46 -11.42
CA PHE A 5 8.37 19.41 -10.92
C PHE A 5 8.07 19.25 -9.44
N MET A 6 8.86 18.45 -8.72
CA MET A 6 8.63 18.14 -7.31
C MET A 6 8.53 19.41 -6.46
N HIS A 7 9.44 20.36 -6.66
CA HIS A 7 9.46 21.63 -5.94
C HIS A 7 8.19 22.48 -6.12
N ASN A 8 7.55 22.45 -7.29
CA ASN A 8 6.32 23.21 -7.55
C ASN A 8 5.11 22.63 -6.80
N LEU A 9 5.12 21.32 -6.58
CA LEU A 9 3.99 20.56 -6.03
C LEU A 9 4.09 20.32 -4.52
N THR A 10 5.25 20.60 -3.90
CA THR A 10 5.43 20.51 -2.44
C THR A 10 4.40 21.36 -1.68
N ASP A 11 4.09 22.56 -2.15
CA ASP A 11 3.07 23.41 -1.50
C ASP A 11 1.67 22.81 -1.64
N ALA A 12 1.34 22.25 -2.82
CA ALA A 12 0.08 21.56 -3.05
C ALA A 12 -0.08 20.34 -2.12
N LEU A 13 1.02 19.62 -1.88
CA LEU A 13 1.07 18.49 -0.95
C LEU A 13 0.76 18.90 0.49
N LYS A 14 1.32 20.03 0.96
CA LYS A 14 1.01 20.58 2.29
C LYS A 14 -0.48 20.92 2.42
N VAL A 15 -1.05 21.56 1.39
CA VAL A 15 -2.48 21.90 1.34
C VAL A 15 -3.36 20.65 1.34
N ALA A 16 -2.91 19.56 0.69
CA ALA A 16 -3.60 18.27 0.70
C ALA A 16 -3.52 17.54 2.06
N GLY A 17 -2.66 17.98 2.98
CA GLY A 17 -2.39 17.29 4.25
C GLY A 17 -1.44 16.10 4.09
N CYS A 18 -0.69 16.03 2.99
CA CYS A 18 0.25 14.95 2.68
C CYS A 18 1.66 15.52 2.55
N SER A 19 2.28 15.95 3.65
CA SER A 19 3.62 16.54 3.64
C SER A 19 4.73 15.52 3.96
N ILE A 20 5.88 15.71 3.32
CA ILE A 20 7.17 15.10 3.68
C ILE A 20 7.97 16.14 4.47
N GLY A 21 8.92 15.72 5.31
CA GLY A 21 9.86 16.63 5.96
C GLY A 21 10.60 17.50 4.92
N GLU A 22 10.55 18.82 5.08
CA GLU A 22 11.14 19.77 4.12
C GLU A 22 12.65 19.64 4.00
N ASP A 23 13.29 19.22 5.08
CA ASP A 23 14.71 18.88 5.21
C ASP A 23 15.10 17.67 4.35
N LEU A 24 14.17 16.73 4.15
CA LEU A 24 14.40 15.52 3.36
C LEU A 24 14.25 15.74 1.85
N ILE A 25 13.55 16.81 1.43
CA ILE A 25 13.23 17.07 0.01
C ILE A 25 14.49 17.20 -0.86
N PRO A 26 15.54 17.97 -0.48
CA PRO A 26 16.76 18.06 -1.28
C PRO A 26 17.52 16.74 -1.36
N VAL A 27 17.54 15.97 -0.26
CA VAL A 27 18.20 14.66 -0.20
C VAL A 27 17.48 13.68 -1.13
N LEU A 28 16.15 13.61 -1.04
CA LEU A 28 15.29 12.82 -1.90
C LEU A 28 15.45 13.21 -3.38
N TYR A 29 15.52 14.51 -3.67
CA TYR A 29 15.73 14.97 -5.04
C TYR A 29 17.04 14.44 -5.60
N ASN A 30 18.14 14.58 -4.86
CA ASN A 30 19.47 14.15 -5.31
C ASN A 30 19.55 12.63 -5.49
N SER A 31 19.02 11.85 -4.55
CA SER A 31 19.04 10.38 -4.64
C SER A 31 18.20 9.87 -5.81
N LEU A 32 17.06 10.49 -6.12
CA LEU A 32 16.24 10.12 -7.27
C LEU A 32 16.90 10.49 -8.61
N ILE A 33 17.61 11.63 -8.69
CA ILE A 33 18.38 11.99 -9.89
C ILE A 33 19.52 11.00 -10.13
N GLN A 34 20.20 10.55 -9.07
CA GLN A 34 21.20 9.49 -9.17
C GLN A 34 20.56 8.19 -9.68
N LEU A 35 19.46 7.75 -9.07
CA LEU A 35 18.74 6.55 -9.47
C LEU A 35 18.28 6.60 -10.94
N GLN A 36 17.84 7.77 -11.42
CA GLN A 36 17.50 8.01 -12.83
C GLN A 36 18.70 7.79 -13.76
N SER A 37 19.86 8.32 -13.38
CA SER A 37 21.09 8.21 -14.18
C SER A 37 21.60 6.77 -14.24
N GLU A 38 21.56 6.04 -13.11
CA GLU A 38 22.06 4.66 -13.01
C GLU A 38 21.24 3.67 -13.84
N ASN A 39 19.92 3.86 -13.92
CA ASN A 39 19.01 2.95 -14.64
C ASN A 39 18.65 3.44 -16.05
N HIS A 40 19.21 4.57 -16.49
CA HIS A 40 18.94 5.21 -17.77
C HIS A 40 17.43 5.47 -18.03
N PHE A 41 16.71 5.91 -17.00
CA PHE A 41 15.28 6.22 -17.12
C PHE A 41 15.03 7.54 -17.86
N GLU A 42 13.99 7.57 -18.72
CA GLU A 42 13.56 8.82 -19.38
C GLU A 42 13.06 9.83 -18.35
N SER A 43 12.31 9.35 -17.35
CA SER A 43 11.83 10.15 -16.22
C SER A 43 11.61 9.27 -15.01
N ILE A 44 11.85 9.84 -13.84
CA ILE A 44 11.67 9.20 -12.54
C ILE A 44 10.60 9.93 -11.72
N TYR A 45 9.86 9.16 -10.94
CA TYR A 45 8.72 9.62 -10.18
C TYR A 45 8.86 9.18 -8.73
N PHE A 46 8.65 10.11 -7.81
CA PHE A 46 8.39 9.77 -6.43
C PHE A 46 6.92 9.34 -6.28
N TRP A 47 6.69 8.08 -5.91
CA TRP A 47 5.33 7.52 -5.78
C TRP A 47 4.68 7.96 -4.48
N GLY A 48 5.45 7.91 -3.39
CA GLY A 48 4.93 8.23 -2.07
C GLY A 48 5.66 7.54 -0.94
N ARG A 49 5.01 7.53 0.22
CA ARG A 49 5.50 6.92 1.45
C ARG A 49 4.45 6.00 2.05
N ILE A 50 4.88 4.81 2.49
CA ILE A 50 4.09 3.90 3.30
C ILE A 50 4.57 4.03 4.74
N VAL A 51 3.67 4.52 5.59
CA VAL A 51 3.92 4.74 7.02
C VAL A 51 3.86 3.41 7.75
N THR A 52 4.91 3.09 8.49
CA THR A 52 5.02 1.83 9.24
C THR A 52 5.07 2.09 10.75
N LEU A 53 5.24 1.03 11.54
CA LEU A 53 5.44 1.14 12.99
C LEU A 53 6.85 1.59 13.39
N SER A 54 7.86 1.24 12.58
CA SER A 54 9.28 1.48 12.92
C SER A 54 9.94 2.45 11.93
N ASN A 55 10.12 2.01 10.68
CA ASN A 55 10.79 2.76 9.62
C ASN A 55 9.89 2.83 8.38
N ASP A 56 9.56 4.05 7.96
CA ASP A 56 8.72 4.28 6.80
C ASP A 56 9.39 3.80 5.51
N TYR A 57 8.59 3.30 4.56
CA TYR A 57 9.05 2.96 3.22
C TYR A 57 8.77 4.11 2.26
N TYR A 58 9.81 4.56 1.57
CA TYR A 58 9.73 5.54 0.48
C TYR A 58 9.74 4.78 -0.84
N ILE A 59 8.80 5.10 -1.72
CA ILE A 59 8.61 4.38 -2.98
C ILE A 59 8.83 5.33 -4.14
N ALA A 60 9.59 4.88 -5.12
CA ALA A 60 9.82 5.58 -6.38
C ALA A 60 9.65 4.62 -7.55
N TYR A 61 9.39 5.15 -8.74
CA TYR A 61 9.41 4.36 -9.95
C TYR A 61 9.98 5.16 -11.11
N GLY A 62 10.62 4.44 -12.03
CA GLY A 62 11.12 4.97 -13.29
C GLY A 62 10.61 4.15 -14.46
N TYR A 63 10.75 4.70 -15.67
CA TYR A 63 10.50 3.96 -16.90
C TYR A 63 11.50 4.39 -17.98
N GLN A 64 11.77 3.49 -18.92
CA GLN A 64 12.70 3.76 -20.03
C GLN A 64 11.98 4.20 -21.30
N LYS A 65 10.92 3.48 -21.71
CA LYS A 65 10.23 3.74 -22.97
C LYS A 65 8.73 3.95 -22.76
N ASP A 66 7.97 2.92 -22.38
CA ASP A 66 6.53 3.08 -22.14
C ASP A 66 6.27 3.55 -20.70
N PRO A 67 5.61 4.72 -20.49
CA PRO A 67 5.38 5.28 -19.17
C PRO A 67 4.35 4.51 -18.32
N ILE A 68 3.65 3.54 -18.90
CA ILE A 68 2.64 2.71 -18.21
C ILE A 68 3.12 1.26 -18.03
N LYS A 69 3.66 0.65 -19.09
CA LYS A 69 4.02 -0.78 -19.10
C LYS A 69 5.39 -1.04 -18.48
N ASP A 70 6.39 -0.19 -18.78
CA ASP A 70 7.80 -0.42 -18.42
C ASP A 70 8.16 0.26 -17.09
N ARG A 71 7.21 0.33 -16.16
CA ARG A 71 7.42 0.95 -14.85
C ARG A 71 8.15 -0.02 -13.93
N ILE A 72 9.32 0.41 -13.45
CA ILE A 72 10.13 -0.33 -12.48
C ILE A 72 10.04 0.41 -11.15
N PHE A 73 9.65 -0.30 -10.09
CA PHE A 73 9.45 0.27 -8.76
C PHE A 73 10.61 -0.06 -7.83
N PHE A 74 10.97 0.92 -7.01
CA PHE A 74 12.02 0.85 -6.00
C PHE A 74 11.46 1.27 -4.65
N TYR A 75 12.03 0.71 -3.59
CA TYR A 75 11.75 1.12 -2.22
C TYR A 75 13.03 1.53 -1.49
N SER A 76 12.89 2.35 -0.46
CA SER A 76 13.99 2.77 0.41
C SER A 76 13.48 3.01 1.83
N GLN A 77 14.29 2.69 2.84
CA GLN A 77 14.03 3.09 4.24
C GLN A 77 14.82 4.34 4.66
N THR A 78 15.87 4.69 3.92
CA THR A 78 16.81 5.76 4.25
C THR A 78 16.75 6.95 3.28
N ILE A 79 15.98 6.83 2.19
CA ILE A 79 15.88 7.80 1.07
C ILE A 79 17.16 7.86 0.21
N LEU A 80 18.27 7.31 0.68
CA LEU A 80 19.58 7.35 0.02
C LEU A 80 19.81 6.12 -0.87
N GLU A 81 19.52 4.94 -0.35
CA GLU A 81 19.73 3.65 -1.02
C GLU A 81 18.40 3.08 -1.48
N TRP A 82 18.31 2.69 -2.75
CA TRP A 82 17.07 2.24 -3.38
C TRP A 82 17.19 0.79 -3.82
N ASP A 83 16.34 -0.06 -3.26
CA ASP A 83 16.25 -1.47 -3.59
C ASP A 83 15.08 -1.73 -4.53
N LEU A 84 15.21 -2.75 -5.38
CA LEU A 84 14.17 -3.15 -6.33
C LEU A 84 12.99 -3.81 -5.60
N ILE A 85 11.76 -3.42 -5.94
CA ILE A 85 10.55 -4.10 -5.46
C ILE A 85 10.35 -5.41 -6.26
N PRO A 86 10.12 -6.56 -5.60
CA PRO A 86 9.76 -7.80 -6.27
C PRO A 86 8.55 -7.62 -7.18
N THR A 87 8.68 -7.99 -8.46
CA THR A 87 7.59 -7.87 -9.44
C THR A 87 6.84 -9.19 -9.65
N ASP A 88 7.50 -10.32 -9.41
CA ASP A 88 6.96 -11.67 -9.63
C ASP A 88 6.20 -12.15 -8.40
N LEU A 89 4.95 -11.70 -8.26
CA LEU A 89 4.12 -11.99 -7.09
C LEU A 89 3.07 -13.07 -7.43
N PRO A 90 3.01 -14.18 -6.66
CA PRO A 90 2.00 -15.21 -6.88
C PRO A 90 0.60 -14.73 -6.48
N ILE A 91 -0.41 -15.20 -7.21
CA ILE A 91 -1.83 -14.83 -7.01
C ILE A 91 -2.27 -15.14 -5.56
N ASN A 92 -1.79 -16.24 -4.98
CA ASN A 92 -2.14 -16.69 -3.64
C ASN A 92 -1.79 -15.64 -2.57
N GLU A 93 -0.65 -14.97 -2.69
CA GLU A 93 -0.24 -13.93 -1.75
C GLU A 93 -1.09 -12.67 -1.89
N THR A 94 -1.56 -12.36 -3.09
CA THR A 94 -2.43 -11.20 -3.32
C THR A 94 -3.73 -11.30 -2.53
N ASP A 95 -4.34 -12.49 -2.49
CA ASP A 95 -5.58 -12.72 -1.74
C ASP A 95 -5.35 -12.75 -0.22
N LEU A 96 -4.15 -13.12 0.23
CA LEU A 96 -3.76 -12.98 1.63
C LEU A 96 -3.64 -11.50 2.01
N VAL A 97 -2.92 -10.69 1.22
CA VAL A 97 -2.71 -9.26 1.51
C VAL A 97 -4.03 -8.49 1.55
N ARG A 98 -5.00 -8.82 0.70
CA ARG A 98 -6.35 -8.23 0.74
C ARG A 98 -7.07 -8.41 2.08
N LYS A 99 -6.74 -9.45 2.83
CA LYS A 99 -7.34 -9.75 4.14
C LYS A 99 -6.59 -9.10 5.31
N ILE A 100 -5.34 -8.69 5.10
CA ILE A 100 -4.51 -8.08 6.13
C ILE A 100 -4.96 -6.64 6.35
N LYS A 101 -5.29 -6.31 7.61
CA LYS A 101 -5.74 -4.97 8.03
C LYS A 101 -4.75 -4.25 8.97
N THR A 102 -3.61 -4.85 9.26
CA THR A 102 -2.60 -4.27 10.14
C THR A 102 -1.68 -3.31 9.41
N LYS A 103 -0.97 -2.48 10.16
CA LYS A 103 0.13 -1.67 9.62
C LYS A 103 1.35 -2.56 9.32
N PHE A 104 2.30 -2.01 8.58
CA PHE A 104 3.61 -2.62 8.34
C PHE A 104 4.51 -2.44 9.57
N ASN A 105 5.43 -3.38 9.82
CA ASN A 105 6.37 -3.23 10.94
C ASN A 105 7.55 -2.33 10.58
N GLY A 106 7.98 -2.29 9.31
CA GLY A 106 9.12 -1.52 8.84
C GLY A 106 10.42 -2.34 8.79
N ASN A 107 10.32 -3.66 8.60
CA ASN A 107 11.48 -4.52 8.36
C ASN A 107 11.20 -5.44 7.16
N PRO A 108 11.94 -5.33 6.04
CA PRO A 108 11.70 -6.11 4.83
C PRO A 108 11.76 -7.63 5.06
N ARG A 109 12.56 -8.08 6.04
CA ARG A 109 12.75 -9.50 6.37
C ARG A 109 11.72 -10.05 7.35
N TYR A 110 10.83 -9.21 7.87
CA TYR A 110 9.79 -9.65 8.78
C TYR A 110 8.82 -10.58 8.05
N VAL A 111 8.37 -11.63 8.73
CA VAL A 111 7.40 -12.59 8.18
C VAL A 111 6.14 -12.54 9.03
N GLU A 112 5.03 -12.23 8.37
CA GLU A 112 3.70 -12.18 8.97
C GLU A 112 2.99 -13.50 8.81
N ILE A 113 2.33 -13.96 9.89
CA ILE A 113 1.52 -15.18 9.89
C ILE A 113 0.04 -14.78 9.83
N ALA A 114 -0.66 -15.16 8.76
CA ALA A 114 -2.02 -14.71 8.46
C ALA A 114 -3.12 -15.27 9.41
N ASP A 115 -2.82 -16.24 10.27
CA ASP A 115 -3.81 -16.81 11.19
C ASP A 115 -4.19 -15.92 12.38
N LYS A 116 -3.43 -14.86 12.66
CA LYS A 116 -3.71 -13.97 13.80
C LYS A 116 -4.82 -12.94 13.53
N PHE A 117 -5.28 -12.80 12.29
CA PHE A 117 -6.23 -11.74 11.92
C PHE A 117 -7.70 -12.00 12.33
N ASN A 118 -8.06 -13.24 12.67
CA ASN A 118 -9.43 -13.58 13.07
C ASN A 118 -9.68 -13.58 14.59
N LYS A 119 -8.70 -13.17 15.44
CA LYS A 119 -8.82 -13.31 16.91
C LYS A 119 -8.68 -12.03 17.74
N SER A 120 -8.57 -10.84 17.15
CA SER A 120 -8.55 -9.60 17.96
C SER A 120 -9.42 -8.49 17.37
N SER A 121 -10.73 -8.70 17.40
CA SER A 121 -11.71 -7.63 17.51
C SER A 121 -12.89 -8.15 18.34
N GLY A 122 -12.62 -8.51 19.59
CA GLY A 122 -13.63 -8.71 20.63
C GLY A 122 -13.41 -7.64 21.68
N GLU A 123 -14.44 -6.84 21.93
CA GLU A 123 -14.49 -5.86 23.01
C GLU A 123 -13.98 -6.44 24.33
N PRO A 124 -13.36 -5.66 25.22
CA PRO A 124 -12.98 -6.15 26.54
C PRO A 124 -14.25 -6.44 27.34
N GLY A 125 -14.67 -7.70 27.33
CA GLY A 125 -15.74 -8.21 28.17
C GLY A 125 -15.38 -7.99 29.64
N VAL A 126 -16.09 -7.07 30.28
CA VAL A 126 -16.03 -6.80 31.71
C VAL A 126 -16.37 -8.11 32.45
N VAL A 127 -15.36 -8.76 33.04
CA VAL A 127 -15.58 -9.87 33.96
C VAL A 127 -16.14 -9.28 35.26
N ARG A 128 -17.47 -9.25 35.39
CA ARG A 128 -18.14 -9.09 36.68
C ARG A 128 -17.96 -10.37 37.49
N LEU A 129 -17.07 -10.34 38.47
CA LEU A 129 -16.98 -11.39 39.47
C LEU A 129 -18.20 -11.30 40.39
N THR A 130 -19.05 -12.32 40.36
CA THR A 130 -19.94 -12.65 41.48
C THR A 130 -19.37 -13.90 42.15
N PRO A 131 -19.24 -13.94 43.49
CA PRO A 131 -18.67 -15.10 44.16
C PRO A 131 -19.77 -16.13 44.41
N SER A 132 -19.65 -17.30 43.77
CA SER A 132 -20.41 -18.48 44.12
C SER A 132 -19.61 -19.29 45.14
N VAL A 133 -20.10 -19.28 46.36
CA VAL A 133 -19.68 -20.11 47.49
C VAL A 133 -19.86 -21.59 47.13
N LEU A 134 -18.83 -22.40 47.34
CA LEU A 134 -18.96 -23.83 47.57
C LEU A 134 -17.94 -24.23 48.64
N PHE A 135 -18.49 -24.52 49.81
CA PHE A 135 -17.81 -25.15 50.94
C PHE A 135 -17.39 -26.57 50.54
N ASN A 136 -16.20 -26.97 50.97
CA ASN A 136 -16.00 -28.27 51.59
C ASN A 136 -14.87 -28.14 52.63
N ASP A 137 -15.16 -28.73 53.77
CA ASP A 137 -14.59 -28.49 55.08
C ASP A 137 -13.46 -29.51 55.41
N GLU A 138 -12.80 -29.21 56.52
CA GLU A 138 -11.93 -30.07 57.36
C GLU A 138 -10.42 -30.25 57.04
N GLY A 139 -9.60 -29.77 57.98
CA GLY A 139 -8.27 -30.33 58.29
C GLY A 139 -7.21 -29.33 58.75
N ALA A 140 -7.27 -28.91 60.02
CA ALA A 140 -6.36 -27.96 60.69
C ALA A 140 -4.94 -28.48 60.96
N MET A 141 -3.91 -27.62 60.86
CA MET A 141 -3.15 -27.03 62.00
C MET A 141 -1.86 -26.30 61.57
N GLU A 142 -1.72 -25.09 62.10
CA GLU A 142 -0.55 -24.33 62.58
C GLU A 142 0.85 -24.45 61.95
N GLY A 143 1.40 -23.26 61.60
CA GLY A 143 2.57 -22.74 62.32
C GLY A 143 3.80 -22.38 61.48
N GLY A 144 4.31 -21.17 61.66
CA GLY A 144 5.75 -20.88 61.51
C GLY A 144 6.15 -19.85 60.47
N GLU A 145 6.54 -18.67 60.95
CA GLU A 145 7.36 -17.67 60.26
C GLU A 145 8.76 -18.23 59.94
N GLU A 146 9.41 -17.76 58.86
CA GLU A 146 10.86 -17.49 58.84
C GLU A 146 11.30 -16.78 57.53
N GLU A 147 11.98 -15.64 57.69
CA GLU A 147 12.87 -15.02 56.70
C GLU A 147 14.15 -15.86 56.52
N TYR A 148 14.69 -15.97 55.29
CA TYR A 148 16.15 -15.87 55.08
C TYR A 148 16.57 -15.66 53.59
N SER A 149 17.34 -14.58 53.40
CA SER A 149 18.49 -14.34 52.50
C SER A 149 18.59 -14.86 51.05
N ARG A 150 18.93 -13.89 50.16
CA ARG A 150 19.96 -13.89 49.08
C ARG A 150 20.63 -15.21 48.68
N THR A 151 20.62 -15.48 47.37
CA THR A 151 21.85 -15.78 46.60
C THR A 151 21.73 -15.27 45.15
N LYS A 152 22.88 -14.79 44.65
CA LYS A 152 23.17 -14.49 43.25
C LYS A 152 23.22 -15.80 42.47
N ASP A 153 22.78 -15.80 41.21
CA ASP A 153 23.65 -16.28 40.13
C ASP A 153 23.21 -15.76 38.76
N SER A 154 24.16 -15.11 38.12
CA SER A 154 24.15 -14.74 36.71
C SER A 154 24.76 -15.91 35.93
N SER A 155 24.02 -16.53 35.01
CA SER A 155 24.66 -17.15 33.85
C SER A 155 23.75 -17.30 32.63
N ARG A 156 24.21 -16.69 31.53
CA ARG A 156 24.20 -17.16 30.13
C ARG A 156 22.85 -17.48 29.48
N ILE A 157 22.32 -16.47 28.78
CA ILE A 157 21.53 -16.65 27.57
C ILE A 157 22.44 -17.36 26.53
N LYS A 158 22.14 -18.62 26.22
CA LYS A 158 22.70 -19.31 25.05
C LYS A 158 21.80 -19.02 23.85
N SER A 159 22.41 -18.45 22.82
CA SER A 159 21.89 -18.37 21.46
C SER A 159 21.53 -19.77 20.95
N VAL A 160 20.29 -19.97 20.52
CA VAL A 160 19.83 -21.23 19.92
C VAL A 160 19.76 -21.04 18.40
N HIS A 161 20.44 -21.95 17.69
CA HIS A 161 20.59 -22.02 16.24
C HIS A 161 19.31 -22.55 15.59
N LEU A 162 19.03 -22.10 14.36
CA LEU A 162 17.73 -22.21 13.68
C LEU A 162 17.41 -23.60 13.08
N ASP A 163 18.12 -24.67 13.47
CA ASP A 163 18.08 -25.94 12.72
C ASP A 163 17.31 -27.08 13.43
N GLU A 164 16.75 -26.85 14.61
CA GLU A 164 16.17 -27.93 15.44
C GLU A 164 14.63 -28.06 15.37
N ILE A 165 13.93 -27.18 14.65
CA ILE A 165 12.45 -27.26 14.53
C ILE A 165 12.02 -28.19 13.38
N VAL A 166 12.94 -28.63 12.52
CA VAL A 166 12.60 -29.38 11.30
C VAL A 166 12.40 -30.89 11.51
N SER A 167 12.68 -31.46 12.70
CA SER A 167 12.70 -32.94 12.86
C SER A 167 11.59 -33.58 13.72
N SER A 168 10.50 -32.89 14.07
CA SER A 168 9.49 -33.47 14.97
C SER A 168 8.04 -33.34 14.50
N ILE A 169 7.77 -33.79 13.27
CA ILE A 169 6.42 -34.21 12.88
C ILE A 169 6.52 -35.59 12.21
N THR A 170 6.56 -36.63 13.03
CA THR A 170 6.32 -38.02 12.62
C THR A 170 4.81 -38.19 12.40
N ILE A 171 4.41 -38.43 11.16
CA ILE A 171 3.03 -38.79 10.78
C ILE A 171 2.84 -40.28 11.11
N GLY A 172 1.92 -40.58 12.02
CA GLY A 172 1.44 -41.94 12.25
C GLY A 172 0.50 -42.37 11.13
N GLU A 173 0.75 -43.54 10.55
CA GLU A 173 -0.17 -44.25 9.67
C GLU A 173 -1.33 -44.83 10.48
N GLU A 174 -2.56 -44.38 10.24
CA GLU A 174 -3.74 -45.23 10.38
C GLU A 174 -4.70 -44.99 9.21
N THR A 175 -5.16 -46.10 8.65
CA THR A 175 -6.01 -46.25 7.47
C THR A 175 -7.49 -46.03 7.81
N GLY A 176 -8.20 -45.29 6.96
CA GLY A 176 -9.66 -45.16 7.01
C GLY A 176 -10.20 -44.22 5.93
N GLU A 177 -11.03 -44.75 5.03
CA GLU A 177 -11.55 -44.08 3.84
C GLU A 177 -12.57 -42.96 4.14
N SER A 178 -12.64 -42.02 3.17
CA SER A 178 -13.78 -41.19 2.74
C SER A 178 -13.79 -39.69 3.06
N GLU A 179 -14.08 -38.95 1.98
CA GLU A 179 -14.38 -37.53 1.80
C GLU A 179 -13.21 -36.56 1.59
N SER A 180 -13.14 -36.07 0.35
CA SER A 180 -12.22 -35.08 -0.18
C SER A 180 -12.37 -33.74 0.54
N VAL A 181 -11.55 -33.53 1.56
CA VAL A 181 -11.23 -32.21 2.09
C VAL A 181 -10.16 -31.63 1.17
N GLU A 182 -10.50 -30.59 0.40
CA GLU A 182 -9.50 -29.84 -0.36
C GLU A 182 -8.45 -29.28 0.60
N ASP A 183 -7.20 -29.76 0.44
CA ASP A 183 -6.01 -29.32 1.17
C ASP A 183 -5.71 -27.83 0.87
N PHE A 184 -6.40 -26.91 1.55
CA PHE A 184 -5.98 -25.51 1.68
C PHE A 184 -5.03 -25.35 2.87
N SER A 185 -3.89 -26.04 2.82
CA SER A 185 -2.75 -25.76 3.71
C SER A 185 -1.58 -25.18 2.90
N ALA A 186 -1.84 -24.13 2.14
CA ALA A 186 -0.79 -23.27 1.63
C ALA A 186 -0.27 -22.40 2.79
N ASN A 187 1.05 -22.44 3.03
CA ASN A 187 1.73 -21.70 4.09
C ASN A 187 1.19 -20.26 4.24
N LYS A 188 0.55 -19.98 5.38
CA LYS A 188 -0.04 -18.67 5.73
C LYS A 188 1.03 -17.65 6.17
N MET A 189 2.19 -17.68 5.53
CA MET A 189 3.34 -16.83 5.86
C MET A 189 3.63 -15.95 4.67
N ILE A 190 3.73 -14.65 4.90
CA ILE A 190 4.09 -13.67 3.87
C ILE A 190 5.23 -12.81 4.39
N LYS A 191 6.26 -12.60 3.56
CA LYS A 191 7.33 -11.69 3.88
C LYS A 191 6.85 -10.25 3.71
N GLU A 192 7.32 -9.35 4.57
CA GLU A 192 6.88 -7.95 4.55
C GLU A 192 7.23 -7.26 3.22
N GLU A 193 8.36 -7.60 2.60
CA GLU A 193 8.72 -7.07 1.28
C GLU A 193 7.72 -7.49 0.17
N ASP A 194 7.23 -8.73 0.21
CA ASP A 194 6.25 -9.23 -0.76
C ASP A 194 4.88 -8.58 -0.51
N ARG A 195 4.50 -8.45 0.77
CA ARG A 195 3.32 -7.71 1.19
C ARG A 195 3.38 -6.25 0.71
N LEU A 196 4.54 -5.60 0.85
CA LEU A 196 4.78 -4.23 0.41
C LEU A 196 4.60 -4.12 -1.11
N ALA A 197 5.23 -5.02 -1.87
CA ALA A 197 5.15 -5.06 -3.32
C ALA A 197 3.71 -5.21 -3.81
N ILE A 198 2.94 -6.14 -3.23
CA ILE A 198 1.53 -6.34 -3.55
C ILE A 198 0.71 -5.09 -3.21
N SER A 199 0.94 -4.50 -2.03
CA SER A 199 0.18 -3.33 -1.57
C SER A 199 0.42 -2.11 -2.47
N VAL A 200 1.69 -1.84 -2.83
CA VAL A 200 2.05 -0.79 -3.79
C VAL A 200 1.38 -1.04 -5.13
N LYS A 201 1.40 -2.28 -5.63
CA LYS A 201 0.76 -2.65 -6.90
C LYS A 201 -0.76 -2.47 -6.87
N MET A 202 -1.41 -2.81 -5.76
CA MET A 202 -2.84 -2.61 -5.57
C MET A 202 -3.21 -1.13 -5.56
N ILE A 203 -2.51 -0.32 -4.75
CA ILE A 203 -2.75 1.13 -4.67
C ILE A 203 -2.48 1.79 -6.02
N ASP A 204 -1.38 1.44 -6.69
CA ASP A 204 -1.02 1.99 -8.00
C ASP A 204 -2.09 1.67 -9.06
N ASN A 205 -2.60 0.44 -9.09
CA ASN A 205 -3.65 0.05 -10.04
C ASN A 205 -5.02 0.71 -9.76
N GLU A 206 -5.34 0.98 -8.50
CA GLU A 206 -6.67 1.48 -8.09
C GLU A 206 -6.74 3.00 -7.86
N CYS A 207 -5.61 3.67 -7.67
CA CYS A 207 -5.58 5.09 -7.29
C CYS A 207 -4.74 5.97 -8.22
N HIS A 208 -3.81 5.39 -8.96
CA HIS A 208 -2.90 6.20 -9.77
C HIS A 208 -3.64 6.70 -11.01
N ILE A 209 -4.01 7.97 -10.99
CA ILE A 209 -4.77 8.59 -12.08
C ILE A 209 -3.97 9.68 -12.80
N ALA A 210 -4.25 9.86 -14.08
CA ALA A 210 -3.79 10.97 -14.91
C ALA A 210 -4.99 11.69 -15.54
N PRO A 211 -4.86 12.99 -15.83
CA PRO A 211 -5.87 13.71 -16.58
C PRO A 211 -5.93 13.23 -18.04
N ARG A 212 -7.13 13.24 -18.61
CA ARG A 212 -7.39 12.95 -20.01
C ARG A 212 -6.57 13.88 -20.89
N GLY A 213 -5.94 13.31 -21.92
CA GLY A 213 -5.07 14.08 -22.82
C GLY A 213 -3.66 14.27 -22.29
N PHE A 214 -3.28 13.70 -21.13
CA PHE A 214 -1.87 13.66 -20.75
C PHE A 214 -1.10 12.56 -21.48
N TYR A 215 -1.71 11.38 -21.62
CA TYR A 215 -1.14 10.24 -22.34
C TYR A 215 -1.82 10.02 -23.69
N TYR A 216 -1.02 9.68 -24.69
CA TYR A 216 -1.49 9.30 -26.03
C TYR A 216 -0.91 7.96 -26.42
N LYS A 217 -1.76 7.09 -26.95
CA LYS A 217 -1.37 5.83 -27.55
C LYS A 217 -1.10 6.03 -29.04
N LEU A 218 0.14 5.77 -29.43
CA LEU A 218 0.60 5.82 -30.81
C LEU A 218 0.09 4.59 -31.60
N PRO A 219 0.08 4.66 -32.94
CA PRO A 219 -0.35 3.54 -33.80
C PRO A 219 0.47 2.25 -33.62
N ASP A 220 1.74 2.38 -33.20
CA ASP A 220 2.63 1.26 -32.87
C ASP A 220 2.30 0.61 -31.52
N GLY A 221 1.37 1.18 -30.75
CA GLY A 221 0.95 0.70 -29.44
C GLY A 221 1.79 1.20 -28.25
N ASN A 222 2.83 1.99 -28.51
CA ASN A 222 3.60 2.69 -27.47
C ASN A 222 2.80 3.86 -26.92
N ILE A 223 3.08 4.24 -25.68
CA ILE A 223 2.38 5.32 -24.99
C ILE A 223 3.35 6.47 -24.78
N VAL A 224 2.95 7.69 -25.13
CA VAL A 224 3.77 8.88 -24.95
C VAL A 224 3.01 9.94 -24.15
N LYS A 225 3.77 10.81 -23.48
CA LYS A 225 3.22 11.99 -22.80
C LYS A 225 3.05 13.12 -23.80
N ALA A 226 1.98 13.91 -23.67
CA ALA A 226 1.89 15.16 -24.40
C ALA A 226 2.88 16.19 -23.81
N PRO A 227 3.85 16.67 -24.60
CA PRO A 227 4.83 17.66 -24.11
C PRO A 227 4.20 19.02 -23.78
N TYR A 228 3.07 19.36 -24.40
CA TYR A 228 2.41 20.66 -24.29
C TYR A 228 1.07 20.61 -23.57
N PHE A 229 0.80 19.53 -22.83
CA PHE A 229 -0.42 19.43 -22.04
C PHE A 229 -0.38 20.43 -20.88
N LYS A 230 -1.44 21.23 -20.74
CA LYS A 230 -1.53 22.32 -19.75
C LYS A 230 -2.43 21.98 -18.55
N GLY A 231 -2.72 20.70 -18.30
CA GLY A 231 -3.71 20.32 -17.31
C GLY A 231 -5.14 20.43 -17.82
N LEU A 232 -6.08 19.95 -17.01
CA LEU A 232 -7.51 20.14 -17.24
C LEU A 232 -7.94 21.56 -16.85
N ASP A 233 -8.87 22.15 -17.61
CA ASP A 233 -9.47 23.44 -17.29
C ASP A 233 -10.65 23.32 -16.31
N TYR A 234 -11.09 24.44 -15.71
CA TYR A 234 -12.19 24.46 -14.74
C TYR A 234 -13.50 23.81 -15.23
N SER A 235 -13.79 23.89 -16.52
CA SER A 235 -14.96 23.23 -17.15
C SER A 235 -14.82 21.70 -17.21
N GLU A 236 -13.60 21.18 -17.19
CA GLU A 236 -13.28 19.77 -17.37
C GLU A 236 -13.10 19.02 -16.04
N ILE A 237 -12.69 19.73 -14.98
CA ILE A 237 -12.39 19.13 -13.65
C ILE A 237 -13.60 18.44 -13.02
N GLY A 238 -14.81 18.97 -13.25
CA GLY A 238 -16.04 18.42 -12.70
C GLY A 238 -16.45 17.08 -13.33
N ASN A 239 -15.88 16.73 -14.50
CA ASN A 239 -16.20 15.50 -15.20
C ASN A 239 -15.24 14.38 -14.80
N GLU A 240 -15.75 13.39 -14.08
CA GLU A 240 -15.00 12.20 -13.65
C GLU A 240 -14.41 11.41 -14.82
N ASN A 241 -15.01 11.48 -16.01
CA ASN A 241 -14.46 10.81 -17.20
C ASN A 241 -13.16 11.44 -17.72
N ASN A 242 -12.75 12.59 -17.18
CA ASN A 242 -11.48 13.23 -17.53
C ASN A 242 -10.32 12.77 -16.63
N PHE A 243 -10.55 11.83 -15.70
CA PHE A 243 -9.50 11.25 -14.86
C PHE A 243 -9.43 9.76 -15.15
N LEU A 244 -8.26 9.31 -15.58
CA LEU A 244 -8.05 7.97 -16.12
C LEU A 244 -6.99 7.22 -15.30
N HIS A 245 -7.24 5.96 -14.98
CA HIS A 245 -6.30 5.10 -14.24
C HIS A 245 -5.09 4.71 -15.08
N ILE A 246 -3.89 4.84 -14.51
CA ILE A 246 -2.60 4.43 -15.08
C ILE A 246 -2.34 2.99 -14.69
N SER A 247 -3.03 2.06 -15.34
CA SER A 247 -2.81 0.62 -15.17
C SER A 247 -2.37 -0.04 -16.48
N SER A 248 -1.59 -1.11 -16.36
CA SER A 248 -1.24 -1.98 -17.49
C SER A 248 -2.42 -2.82 -18.00
N HIS A 249 -3.52 -2.88 -17.23
CA HIS A 249 -4.74 -3.56 -17.66
C HIS A 249 -5.36 -2.85 -18.88
N ARG A 250 -5.69 -3.63 -19.90
CA ARG A 250 -6.34 -3.11 -21.11
C ARG A 250 -7.78 -2.76 -20.78
N TRP A 251 -8.11 -1.48 -20.88
CA TRP A 251 -9.48 -1.02 -20.87
C TRP A 251 -10.02 -0.90 -22.29
N THR A 252 -11.21 -1.46 -22.53
CA THR A 252 -11.94 -1.30 -23.78
C THR A 252 -13.36 -0.85 -23.46
N PRO A 253 -13.76 0.38 -23.82
CA PRO A 253 -15.13 0.80 -23.61
C PRO A 253 -16.06 0.00 -24.53
N GLY A 254 -17.19 -0.47 -23.98
CA GLY A 254 -18.27 -1.01 -24.81
C GLY A 254 -18.76 0.06 -25.81
N LYS A 255 -18.99 -0.35 -27.06
CA LYS A 255 -19.32 0.56 -28.19
C LYS A 255 -20.47 1.54 -27.92
N SER A 256 -21.43 1.20 -27.05
CA SER A 256 -22.59 2.03 -26.70
C SER A 256 -22.39 2.98 -25.51
N LYS A 257 -21.26 2.89 -24.80
CA LYS A 257 -20.96 3.71 -23.61
C LYS A 257 -19.83 4.73 -23.86
N GLN A 258 -19.51 4.97 -25.13
CA GLN A 258 -18.48 5.92 -25.53
C GLN A 258 -19.03 7.36 -25.49
N ARG A 259 -18.17 8.30 -25.12
CA ARG A 259 -18.48 9.73 -25.18
C ARG A 259 -18.65 10.17 -26.64
N LEU A 260 -19.34 11.29 -26.85
CA LEU A 260 -19.48 11.90 -28.18
C LEU A 260 -18.12 12.30 -28.78
N ASP A 261 -17.18 12.73 -27.93
CA ASP A 261 -15.82 13.15 -28.29
C ASP A 261 -14.77 12.04 -28.11
N TYR A 262 -15.17 10.77 -28.19
CA TYR A 262 -14.29 9.62 -27.98
C TYR A 262 -13.15 9.58 -29.00
N ASN A 263 -11.92 9.46 -28.49
CA ASN A 263 -10.73 9.28 -29.29
C ASN A 263 -9.93 8.07 -28.79
N GLY A 264 -9.84 6.99 -29.57
CA GLY A 264 -9.17 5.76 -29.15
C GLY A 264 -7.66 5.88 -28.85
N SER A 265 -7.00 6.97 -29.28
CA SER A 265 -5.61 7.27 -28.90
C SER A 265 -5.49 7.96 -27.56
N ILE A 266 -6.55 8.59 -27.05
CA ILE A 266 -6.57 9.33 -25.77
C ILE A 266 -7.34 8.53 -24.72
N ASP A 267 -8.50 8.04 -25.10
CA ASP A 267 -9.48 7.33 -24.28
C ASP A 267 -9.22 5.81 -24.35
N PHE A 268 -8.00 5.40 -24.01
CA PHE A 268 -7.61 3.98 -23.96
C PHE A 268 -7.47 3.43 -22.53
N LEU A 269 -7.63 4.29 -21.52
CA LEU A 269 -7.55 3.98 -20.09
C LEU A 269 -8.93 4.08 -19.42
N GLN A 270 -9.10 3.39 -18.30
CA GLN A 270 -10.37 3.37 -17.57
C GLN A 270 -10.61 4.69 -16.83
N PRO A 271 -11.78 5.35 -17.01
CA PRO A 271 -12.13 6.52 -16.22
C PRO A 271 -12.57 6.17 -14.80
N ILE A 272 -12.34 7.08 -13.84
CA ILE A 272 -12.72 6.90 -12.43
C ILE A 272 -14.25 6.83 -12.22
N ASP A 273 -15.06 7.28 -13.19
CA ASP A 273 -16.52 7.05 -13.16
C ASP A 273 -16.86 5.55 -13.07
N LYS A 274 -15.97 4.64 -13.47
CA LYS A 274 -16.23 3.19 -13.34
C LYS A 274 -15.81 2.60 -12.00
N ASP A 275 -15.31 3.42 -11.09
CA ASP A 275 -14.85 2.95 -9.79
C ASP A 275 -16.02 2.57 -8.87
N ILE A 276 -15.74 1.59 -8.01
CA ILE A 276 -16.68 1.03 -7.04
C ILE A 276 -15.99 1.10 -5.66
N PRO A 277 -16.65 1.63 -4.62
CA PRO A 277 -18.01 2.16 -4.62
C PRO A 277 -18.10 3.54 -5.31
N LYS A 278 -19.29 3.90 -5.81
CA LYS A 278 -19.55 5.23 -6.36
C LYS A 278 -19.37 6.29 -5.27
N GLY A 279 -18.66 7.37 -5.59
CA GLY A 279 -18.32 8.41 -4.59
C GLY A 279 -17.02 8.13 -3.82
N CYS A 280 -16.21 7.16 -4.23
CA CYS A 280 -14.90 6.88 -3.62
C CYS A 280 -13.84 7.98 -3.85
N TRP A 281 -14.14 9.00 -4.64
CA TRP A 281 -13.28 10.14 -4.89
C TRP A 281 -13.92 11.43 -4.37
N THR A 282 -13.17 12.21 -3.62
CA THR A 282 -13.56 13.58 -3.26
C THR A 282 -12.73 14.57 -4.04
N THR A 283 -13.33 15.67 -4.47
CA THR A 283 -12.65 16.71 -5.24
C THR A 283 -12.71 18.04 -4.49
N ARG A 284 -11.58 18.71 -4.37
CA ARG A 284 -11.46 20.04 -3.75
C ARG A 284 -10.62 20.94 -4.64
N ILE A 285 -11.05 22.19 -4.77
CA ILE A 285 -10.27 23.25 -5.40
C ILE A 285 -9.90 24.22 -4.28
N VAL A 286 -8.60 24.43 -4.07
CA VAL A 286 -8.08 25.31 -3.03
C VAL A 286 -7.42 26.52 -3.64
N SER A 287 -7.76 27.71 -3.13
CA SER A 287 -7.22 29.01 -3.55
C SER A 287 -7.30 29.28 -5.06
N ASN A 288 -8.25 28.64 -5.76
CA ASN A 288 -8.37 28.69 -7.22
C ASN A 288 -7.04 28.40 -7.95
N ARG A 289 -6.21 27.53 -7.35
CA ARG A 289 -4.87 27.18 -7.86
C ARG A 289 -4.63 25.69 -7.83
N TYR A 290 -5.01 25.01 -6.74
CA TYR A 290 -4.75 23.58 -6.60
C TYR A 290 -6.05 22.80 -6.73
N LEU A 291 -6.09 21.92 -7.71
CA LEU A 291 -7.06 20.83 -7.77
C LEU A 291 -6.50 19.66 -6.98
N ILE A 292 -7.28 19.15 -6.04
CA ILE A 292 -6.92 18.04 -5.17
C ILE A 292 -8.04 17.02 -5.23
N LYS A 293 -7.70 15.77 -5.54
CA LYS A 293 -8.61 14.63 -5.40
C LYS A 293 -8.07 13.64 -4.38
N HIS A 294 -8.89 13.26 -3.42
CA HIS A 294 -8.56 12.19 -2.48
C HIS A 294 -9.31 10.93 -2.83
N ASN A 295 -8.61 9.80 -2.78
CA ASN A 295 -9.25 8.50 -2.79
C ASN A 295 -9.67 8.15 -1.35
N LEU A 296 -10.93 7.80 -1.16
CA LEU A 296 -11.49 7.41 0.13
C LEU A 296 -11.33 5.91 0.43
N LEU A 297 -11.11 5.10 -0.61
CA LEU A 297 -10.89 3.66 -0.50
C LEU A 297 -9.46 3.35 -0.06
N TRP A 298 -8.51 4.18 -0.49
CA TRP A 298 -7.12 4.17 -0.04
C TRP A 298 -6.76 5.50 0.61
N PRO A 299 -7.03 5.64 1.92
CA PRO A 299 -6.68 6.84 2.66
C PRO A 299 -5.19 7.19 2.48
N GLY A 300 -4.93 8.44 2.13
CA GLY A 300 -3.58 8.93 1.83
C GLY A 300 -3.22 8.99 0.34
N ALA A 301 -4.00 8.36 -0.54
CA ALA A 301 -3.82 8.51 -1.98
C ALA A 301 -4.43 9.82 -2.47
N VAL A 302 -3.61 10.66 -3.11
CA VAL A 302 -4.01 11.97 -3.60
C VAL A 302 -3.55 12.21 -5.03
N PHE A 303 -4.43 12.79 -5.83
CA PHE A 303 -4.09 13.40 -7.11
C PHE A 303 -4.11 14.92 -6.96
N LEU A 304 -3.10 15.57 -7.52
CA LEU A 304 -2.87 17.01 -7.43
C LEU A 304 -2.67 17.58 -8.83
N GLN A 305 -3.23 18.75 -9.10
CA GLN A 305 -2.90 19.55 -10.27
C GLN A 305 -2.76 21.02 -9.86
N ASP A 306 -1.64 21.66 -10.21
CA ASP A 306 -1.50 23.11 -10.19
C ASP A 306 -2.14 23.66 -11.48
N MET A 307 -3.28 24.33 -11.31
CA MET A 307 -4.10 24.91 -12.37
C MET A 307 -3.39 26.04 -13.14
N ASN A 308 -2.42 26.71 -12.52
CA ASN A 308 -1.71 27.81 -13.16
C ASN A 308 -0.57 27.30 -14.04
N LEU A 309 0.12 26.25 -13.57
CA LEU A 309 1.26 25.67 -14.27
C LEU A 309 0.87 24.52 -15.21
N GLY A 310 -0.31 23.94 -15.03
CA GLY A 310 -0.76 22.77 -15.79
C GLY A 310 -0.05 21.47 -15.42
N ILE A 311 0.64 21.46 -14.29
CA ILE A 311 1.42 20.32 -13.80
C ILE A 311 0.53 19.50 -12.87
N HIS A 312 0.57 18.18 -13.00
CA HIS A 312 -0.15 17.27 -12.11
C HIS A 312 0.75 16.18 -11.54
N SER A 313 0.25 15.50 -10.52
CA SER A 313 0.96 14.42 -9.85
C SER A 313 0.01 13.55 -9.06
N PHE A 314 0.34 12.26 -9.00
CA PHE A 314 -0.14 11.35 -7.98
C PHE A 314 0.87 11.27 -6.82
N PHE A 315 0.35 11.10 -5.62
CA PHE A 315 1.14 10.89 -4.40
C PHE A 315 0.38 10.02 -3.41
N TYR A 316 1.09 9.12 -2.72
CA TYR A 316 0.55 8.34 -1.63
C TYR A 316 1.27 8.65 -0.31
N ASN A 317 0.53 8.90 0.77
CA ASN A 317 1.08 8.99 2.12
C ASN A 317 0.07 8.42 3.12
N GLY A 318 0.26 7.14 3.47
CA GLY A 318 -0.65 6.38 4.32
C GLY A 318 -0.02 5.07 4.78
N ASP A 319 -0.77 4.24 5.50
CA ASP A 319 -0.30 2.97 6.08
C ASP A 319 -0.47 1.75 5.16
N GLY A 320 -0.97 1.95 3.94
CA GLY A 320 -1.21 0.88 2.98
C GLY A 320 -2.42 0.02 3.30
N VAL A 321 -3.36 0.46 4.17
CA VAL A 321 -4.58 -0.27 4.50
C VAL A 321 -5.76 0.22 3.67
N LYS A 322 -6.50 -0.72 3.06
CA LYS A 322 -7.69 -0.43 2.26
C LYS A 322 -8.91 -0.25 3.17
N ASN A 323 -9.66 0.83 2.97
CA ASN A 323 -10.90 1.11 3.69
C ASN A 323 -12.09 0.33 3.11
N LEU A 324 -12.23 -0.93 3.50
CA LEU A 324 -13.33 -1.80 3.04
C LEU A 324 -14.70 -1.38 3.57
N ASP A 325 -14.75 -0.56 4.61
CA ASP A 325 -15.99 -0.09 5.23
C ASP A 325 -16.59 1.13 4.51
N LEU A 326 -15.87 1.67 3.51
CA LEU A 326 -16.29 2.84 2.74
C LEU A 326 -17.73 2.76 2.19
N PRO A 327 -18.23 1.63 1.65
CA PRO A 327 -19.62 1.54 1.18
C PRO A 327 -20.68 1.77 2.26
N PHE A 328 -20.34 1.62 3.55
CA PHE A 328 -21.23 1.90 4.67
C PHE A 328 -21.10 3.32 5.21
N MET A 329 -20.10 4.08 4.73
CA MET A 329 -19.81 5.45 5.17
C MET A 329 -20.38 6.52 4.23
N ILE A 330 -20.74 6.15 2.99
CA ILE A 330 -21.16 7.07 1.92
C ILE A 330 -22.63 6.99 1.58
#